data_AF-A0AAD5VCQ9-F1
#
_entry.id   AF-A0AAD5VCQ9-F1
#
_cell.length_a   1.000
_cell.length_b   1.000
_cell.length_c   1.000
_cell.angle_alpha   90.00
_cell.angle_beta   90.00
_cell.angle_gamma   90.00
#
_symmetry.space_group_name_H-M   'P 1'
#
loop_
_entity.id
_entity.type
_entity.pdbx_description
1 polymer ?
#
loop_
_entity_poly.entity_id
_entity_poly.type
_entity_poly.pdbx_seq_one_letter_code
_entity_poly.pdbx_strand_id
1 'polypeptide(L)'
;MTIVLTPYWANGVQKLKVIPRGESPTPPSPTTPLSRNPHIMLTVMNPVSALRPAPARLAHGLTPPALDDSVHSVRCLAQLRSKDRNIEKYIYLTQLKDAEPNMFYKLCVDNMAEITPLIYTPTVGDACLQFSHIYRRPEGLYISIKDKGKIGEVLRNWPRIDEARISVVTDGSRILGLGDLGVNGMPISIGKLSLYIAGAGIRPSSTVPICLDLGTNNQKFLEDPLYLGLRQPRVPMEEMNEFMEEFMFEMSRTFPNLLVQFEDFATDKAFAYLSAFRNRYPVFNDDIQGTGGVVLSGFMNAAKLSSIASGRPLSDHRILFLGAGSAGVGVAQQLMSFFKLQGLSQQEARERIWLVDSQGLVFDKRGKLAEHKLYFSRKDYDGPPMTDLVDIINYVKPTALLGLSTIKGAFNEPVIKTMSELNPRPIIFPLSNPVRLSECEFTEALEWSNGTAIFASGSPFPEQEFNGKMHYPGQGNNMYIFPGLGLGCILSKVKQVTDGMVEAASLGLANSLTPEEKELDLVYPKIERIRDISAEIARSVIRAAQKDGADGAPELKVMDDEALLRYIKSRMWNP
;
A
#
# COMPACT_ATOMS: atom_id res chain seq x y z
N MET A 1 -0.83 24.62 -59.05
CA MET A 1 -1.72 24.52 -57.87
C MET A 1 -1.37 23.26 -57.11
N THR A 2 -0.70 23.38 -55.96
CA THR A 2 -0.33 22.21 -55.15
C THR A 2 -1.46 21.93 -54.16
N ILE A 3 -2.18 20.83 -54.34
CA ILE A 3 -3.26 20.38 -53.44
C ILE A 3 -2.61 19.60 -52.29
N VAL A 4 -2.79 20.05 -51.05
CA VAL A 4 -2.35 19.32 -49.85
C VAL A 4 -3.55 18.58 -49.27
N LEU A 5 -3.46 17.25 -49.21
CA LEU A 5 -4.46 16.36 -48.63
C LEU A 5 -4.09 16.09 -47.16
N THR A 6 -4.94 16.50 -46.22
CA THR A 6 -4.69 16.22 -44.78
C THR A 6 -5.66 15.13 -44.30
N PRO A 7 -5.17 13.99 -43.80
CA PRO A 7 -6.01 12.95 -43.24
C PRO A 7 -6.54 13.34 -41.86
N TYR A 8 -7.81 13.04 -41.61
CA TYR A 8 -8.42 13.13 -40.28
C TYR A 8 -9.39 11.96 -40.06
N TRP A 9 -9.65 11.66 -38.80
CA TRP A 9 -10.48 10.53 -38.39
C TRP A 9 -11.82 11.03 -37.84
N ALA A 10 -12.91 10.51 -38.38
CA ALA A 10 -14.26 10.75 -37.88
C ALA A 10 -15.10 9.48 -38.04
N ASN A 11 -15.83 9.09 -36.99
CA ASN A 11 -16.69 7.90 -36.95
C ASN A 11 -15.96 6.61 -37.38
N GLY A 12 -14.71 6.44 -36.94
CA GLY A 12 -13.94 5.20 -37.17
C GLY A 12 -13.42 5.00 -38.60
N VAL A 13 -13.55 5.99 -39.51
CA VAL A 13 -13.05 5.91 -40.88
C VAL A 13 -12.14 7.11 -41.20
N GLN A 14 -11.00 6.85 -41.86
CA GLN A 14 -10.04 7.88 -42.27
C GLN A 14 -10.58 8.65 -43.49
N LYS A 15 -10.64 9.98 -43.41
CA LYS A 15 -11.10 10.87 -44.47
C LYS A 15 -10.03 11.91 -44.83
N LEU A 16 -10.09 12.47 -46.03
CA LEU A 16 -9.17 13.51 -46.51
C LEU A 16 -9.90 14.85 -46.65
N LYS A 17 -9.29 15.94 -46.17
CA LYS A 17 -9.79 17.31 -46.36
C LYS A 17 -8.82 18.12 -47.23
N VAL A 18 -9.37 18.94 -48.13
CA VAL A 18 -8.63 19.91 -48.96
C VAL A 18 -8.73 21.29 -48.30
N ILE A 19 -7.60 21.94 -48.04
CA ILE A 19 -7.55 23.27 -47.41
C ILE A 19 -6.70 24.22 -48.27
N PRO A 20 -7.17 25.43 -48.65
CA PRO A 20 -6.34 26.46 -49.27
C PRO A 20 -5.48 27.18 -48.22
N ARG A 21 -4.19 27.45 -48.50
CA ARG A 21 -3.32 28.24 -47.61
C ARG A 21 -3.70 29.74 -47.67
N GLY A 22 -3.96 30.34 -46.52
CA GLY A 22 -4.06 31.79 -46.32
C GLY A 22 -2.98 32.30 -45.37
N GLU A 23 -2.54 33.53 -45.61
CA GLU A 23 -1.30 34.18 -45.18
C GLU A 23 -1.21 34.55 -43.68
N SER A 24 0.03 34.68 -43.21
CA SER A 24 0.44 35.22 -41.91
C SER A 24 0.33 36.76 -41.85
N PRO A 25 -0.04 37.37 -40.71
CA PRO A 25 0.26 38.76 -40.45
C PRO A 25 1.41 38.94 -39.45
N THR A 26 2.33 39.84 -39.81
CA THR A 26 3.38 40.47 -39.00
C THR A 26 2.83 41.35 -37.87
N PRO A 27 3.58 41.57 -36.78
CA PRO A 27 3.14 42.37 -35.62
C PRO A 27 3.41 43.88 -35.80
N PRO A 28 2.64 44.78 -35.15
CA PRO A 28 2.98 46.20 -35.07
C PRO A 28 3.80 46.54 -33.80
N SER A 29 4.72 47.50 -33.96
CA SER A 29 5.57 48.11 -32.92
C SER A 29 4.84 49.25 -32.16
N PRO A 30 5.37 49.73 -31.00
CA PRO A 30 4.58 50.41 -29.96
C PRO A 30 4.70 51.95 -29.97
N THR A 31 3.62 52.65 -29.59
CA THR A 31 3.67 54.09 -29.24
C THR A 31 2.71 54.48 -28.11
N THR A 32 3.31 54.79 -26.93
CA THR A 32 2.96 55.84 -25.90
C THR A 32 1.65 55.78 -25.09
N PRO A 33 1.57 56.45 -23.90
CA PRO A 33 2.51 56.55 -22.79
C PRO A 33 1.92 56.10 -21.43
N LEU A 34 2.79 55.71 -20.49
CA LEU A 34 2.47 55.37 -19.11
C LEU A 34 1.93 56.58 -18.32
N SER A 35 0.74 56.44 -17.72
CA SER A 35 0.33 57.23 -16.55
C SER A 35 0.42 56.37 -15.30
N ARG A 36 0.93 57.00 -14.23
CA ARG A 36 1.29 56.41 -12.95
C ARG A 36 0.04 56.20 -12.08
N ASN A 37 -0.13 55.00 -11.53
CA ASN A 37 -0.62 54.86 -10.15
C ASN A 37 -0.21 53.49 -9.55
N PRO A 38 0.49 53.44 -8.40
CA PRO A 38 1.02 52.21 -7.84
C PRO A 38 0.09 51.68 -6.74
N HIS A 39 -0.70 50.66 -7.06
CA HIS A 39 -1.22 49.73 -6.05
C HIS A 39 -1.24 48.33 -6.64
N ILE A 40 -0.03 47.77 -6.81
CA ILE A 40 0.13 46.33 -6.98
C ILE A 40 0.20 45.75 -5.57
N MET A 41 -0.91 45.17 -5.11
CA MET A 41 -0.85 44.09 -4.13
C MET A 41 -0.02 42.99 -4.78
N LEU A 42 1.24 42.87 -4.37
CA LEU A 42 2.06 41.69 -4.61
C LEU A 42 1.44 40.56 -3.78
N THR A 43 0.38 39.95 -4.29
CA THR A 43 -0.05 38.65 -3.80
C THR A 43 1.00 37.66 -4.27
N VAL A 44 2.00 37.42 -3.43
CA VAL A 44 2.90 36.28 -3.53
C VAL A 44 2.00 35.04 -3.52
N MET A 45 1.70 34.50 -4.70
CA MET A 45 1.12 33.17 -4.83
C MET A 45 2.19 32.18 -4.38
N ASN A 46 2.15 31.81 -3.10
CA ASN A 46 2.86 30.65 -2.58
C ASN A 46 2.31 29.39 -3.27
N PRO A 47 3.12 28.65 -4.05
CA PRO A 47 2.74 27.33 -4.54
C PRO A 47 3.05 26.33 -3.42
N VAL A 48 2.11 26.13 -2.50
CA VAL A 48 2.31 25.18 -1.40
C VAL A 48 1.02 24.44 -1.07
N SER A 49 0.98 23.17 -1.48
CA SER A 49 0.06 22.16 -0.94
C SER A 49 0.85 21.22 -0.05
N ALA A 50 1.06 21.69 1.17
CA ALA A 50 1.11 20.85 2.36
C ALA A 50 -0.01 21.40 3.25
N LEU A 51 -1.20 20.85 3.08
CA LEU A 51 -2.44 21.09 3.83
C LEU A 51 -2.45 22.39 4.66
N ARG A 52 -2.98 23.48 4.10
CA ARG A 52 -3.11 24.79 4.79
C ARG A 52 -3.64 24.60 6.23
N PRO A 53 -3.22 25.44 7.21
CA PRO A 53 -3.87 25.44 8.52
C PRO A 53 -5.38 25.50 8.32
N ALA A 54 -6.16 24.81 9.17
CA ALA A 54 -7.62 24.88 9.10
C ALA A 54 -8.01 26.36 8.96
N PRO A 55 -8.79 26.73 7.92
CA PRO A 55 -9.06 28.13 7.66
C PRO A 55 -9.65 28.77 8.91
N ALA A 56 -9.12 29.92 9.30
CA ALA A 56 -9.69 30.71 10.40
C ALA A 56 -11.19 30.85 10.15
N ARG A 57 -12.00 30.71 11.22
CA ARG A 57 -13.46 30.83 11.12
C ARG A 57 -13.78 32.08 10.30
N LEU A 58 -14.38 31.88 9.14
CA LEU A 58 -14.61 32.96 8.18
C LEU A 58 -15.42 34.07 8.87
N ALA A 59 -15.04 35.31 8.58
CA ALA A 59 -15.72 36.46 9.18
C ALA A 59 -17.23 36.42 8.88
N HIS A 60 -18.04 36.95 9.80
CA HIS A 60 -19.48 37.03 9.62
C HIS A 60 -19.82 37.70 8.27
N GLY A 61 -20.73 37.10 7.51
CA GLY A 61 -21.10 37.52 6.15
C GLY A 61 -20.34 36.81 5.03
N LEU A 62 -19.29 36.03 5.34
CA LEU A 62 -18.56 35.21 4.36
C LEU A 62 -19.03 33.75 4.30
N THR A 63 -19.97 33.36 5.16
CA THR A 63 -20.62 32.04 5.17
C THR A 63 -22.14 32.20 5.23
N PRO A 64 -22.90 31.23 4.69
CA PRO A 64 -24.35 31.19 4.91
C PRO A 64 -24.70 31.22 6.41
N PRO A 65 -25.77 31.92 6.82
CA PRO A 65 -26.10 32.13 8.23
C PRO A 65 -26.54 30.87 8.97
N ALA A 66 -26.91 29.81 8.25
CA ALA A 66 -27.34 28.51 8.79
C ALA A 66 -26.40 27.36 8.42
N LEU A 67 -25.13 27.67 8.10
CA LEU A 67 -24.13 26.62 7.86
C LEU A 67 -23.75 25.95 9.18
N ASP A 68 -24.11 24.67 9.29
CA ASP A 68 -23.78 23.78 10.41
C ASP A 68 -22.91 22.62 9.92
N ASP A 69 -21.85 22.30 10.66
CA ASP A 69 -20.86 21.29 10.26
C ASP A 69 -21.42 19.87 10.23
N SER A 70 -22.36 19.55 11.14
CA SER A 70 -23.00 18.23 11.17
C SER A 70 -23.82 18.02 9.90
N VAL A 71 -24.61 19.03 9.50
CA VAL A 71 -25.37 19.02 8.24
C VAL A 71 -24.44 19.10 7.03
N HIS A 72 -23.30 19.79 7.15
CA HIS A 72 -22.31 19.88 6.07
C HIS A 72 -21.67 18.54 5.74
N SER A 73 -21.36 17.71 6.75
CA SER A 73 -20.86 16.35 6.49
C SER A 73 -21.84 15.51 5.66
N VAL A 74 -23.15 15.58 5.96
CA VAL A 74 -24.21 14.92 5.18
C VAL A 74 -24.27 15.47 3.76
N ARG A 75 -24.10 16.79 3.58
CA ARG A 75 -24.08 17.43 2.27
C ARG A 75 -22.91 16.93 1.42
N CYS A 76 -21.71 16.83 1.98
CA CYS A 76 -20.55 16.31 1.28
C CYS A 76 -20.72 14.83 0.91
N LEU A 77 -21.26 14.02 1.83
CA LEU A 77 -21.53 12.62 1.57
C LEU A 77 -22.58 12.42 0.48
N ALA A 78 -23.63 13.25 0.43
CA ALA A 78 -24.61 13.22 -0.65
C ALA A 78 -24.00 13.56 -2.02
N GLN A 79 -23.08 14.53 -2.08
CA GLN A 79 -22.35 14.87 -3.32
C GLN A 79 -21.40 13.76 -3.77
N LEU A 80 -20.76 13.06 -2.82
CA LEU A 80 -19.94 11.88 -3.11
C LEU A 80 -20.79 10.77 -3.72
N ARG A 81 -21.92 10.46 -3.08
CA ARG A 81 -22.84 9.38 -3.50
C ARG A 81 -23.59 9.70 -4.79
N SER A 82 -23.67 10.98 -5.18
CA SER A 82 -24.25 11.39 -6.46
C SER A 82 -23.35 11.14 -7.67
N LYS A 83 -22.12 10.64 -7.49
CA LYS A 83 -21.20 10.29 -8.58
C LYS A 83 -21.35 8.82 -8.95
N ASP A 84 -21.38 8.53 -10.24
CA ASP A 84 -21.61 7.17 -10.72
C ASP A 84 -20.32 6.35 -10.73
N ARG A 85 -19.18 6.97 -11.09
CA ARG A 85 -17.91 6.26 -11.24
C ARG A 85 -16.98 6.48 -10.05
N ASN A 86 -16.29 5.44 -9.62
CA ASN A 86 -15.33 5.53 -8.50
C ASN A 86 -14.22 6.56 -8.76
N ILE A 87 -13.74 6.70 -9.99
CA ILE A 87 -12.75 7.74 -10.33
C ILE A 87 -13.29 9.17 -10.13
N GLU A 88 -14.57 9.41 -10.38
CA GLU A 88 -15.19 10.73 -10.14
C GLU A 88 -15.35 11.00 -8.65
N LYS A 89 -15.66 9.95 -7.87
CA LYS A 89 -15.64 9.99 -6.41
C LYS A 89 -14.25 10.32 -5.87
N TYR A 90 -13.20 9.69 -6.42
CA TYR A 90 -11.81 9.99 -6.06
C TYR A 90 -11.44 11.45 -6.37
N ILE A 91 -11.81 11.96 -7.55
CA ILE A 91 -11.55 13.36 -7.92
C ILE A 91 -12.27 14.32 -6.96
N TYR A 92 -13.54 14.04 -6.64
CA TYR A 92 -14.31 14.82 -5.67
C TYR A 92 -13.64 14.82 -4.29
N LEU A 93 -13.24 13.65 -3.78
CA LEU A 93 -12.59 13.50 -2.49
C LEU A 93 -11.24 14.22 -2.43
N THR A 94 -10.46 14.19 -3.52
CA THR A 94 -9.20 14.92 -3.63
C THR A 94 -9.42 16.43 -3.58
N GLN A 95 -10.46 16.94 -4.26
CA GLN A 95 -10.84 18.35 -4.19
C GLN A 95 -11.33 18.75 -2.79
N LEU A 96 -12.13 17.89 -2.14
CA LEU A 96 -12.59 18.12 -0.78
C LEU A 96 -11.41 18.16 0.20
N LYS A 97 -10.43 17.26 0.06
CA LYS A 97 -9.22 17.26 0.90
C LYS A 97 -8.44 18.55 0.80
N ASP A 98 -8.32 19.11 -0.40
CA ASP A 98 -7.61 20.36 -0.63
C ASP A 98 -8.40 21.59 -0.15
N ALA A 99 -9.73 21.58 -0.31
CA ALA A 99 -10.59 22.68 0.13
C ALA A 99 -10.84 22.70 1.65
N GLU A 100 -11.18 21.55 2.23
CA GLU A 100 -11.60 21.36 3.62
C GLU A 100 -11.06 20.03 4.18
N PRO A 101 -9.78 19.97 4.56
CA PRO A 101 -9.14 18.71 4.94
C PRO A 101 -9.75 18.05 6.17
N ASN A 102 -10.18 18.82 7.16
CA ASN A 102 -10.88 18.27 8.33
C ASN A 102 -12.17 17.58 7.92
N MET A 103 -12.96 18.17 7.01
CA MET A 103 -14.18 17.53 6.51
C MET A 103 -13.87 16.25 5.72
N PHE A 104 -12.84 16.28 4.86
CA PHE A 104 -12.37 15.07 4.16
C PHE A 104 -12.02 13.93 5.13
N TYR A 105 -11.18 14.19 6.14
CA TYR A 105 -10.77 13.16 7.10
C TYR A 105 -11.89 12.76 8.04
N LYS A 106 -12.82 13.67 8.39
CA LYS A 106 -14.04 13.34 9.11
C LYS A 106 -14.87 12.32 8.34
N LEU A 107 -15.11 12.55 7.05
CA LEU A 107 -15.82 11.59 6.22
C LEU A 107 -15.10 10.24 6.18
N CYS A 108 -13.77 10.24 6.03
CA CYS A 108 -12.97 9.01 6.02
C CYS A 108 -13.13 8.22 7.32
N VAL A 109 -13.06 8.88 8.48
CA VAL A 109 -13.20 8.23 9.79
C VAL A 109 -14.63 7.70 9.99
N ASP A 110 -15.65 8.50 9.67
CA ASP A 110 -17.05 8.14 9.89
C ASP A 110 -17.56 7.08 8.90
N ASN A 111 -16.90 6.90 7.74
CA ASN A 111 -17.35 6.03 6.65
C ASN A 111 -16.20 5.18 6.07
N MET A 112 -15.34 4.64 6.95
CA MET A 112 -14.09 3.97 6.57
C MET A 112 -14.26 2.89 5.48
N ALA A 113 -15.26 2.02 5.62
CA ALA A 113 -15.53 0.94 4.67
C ALA A 113 -15.96 1.43 3.28
N GLU A 114 -16.71 2.53 3.20
CA GLU A 114 -17.15 3.12 1.93
C GLU A 114 -16.04 3.94 1.26
N ILE A 115 -15.24 4.68 2.04
CA ILE A 115 -14.28 5.65 1.51
C ILE A 115 -12.90 5.06 1.24
N THR A 116 -12.43 4.11 2.05
CA THR A 116 -11.10 3.49 1.87
C THR A 116 -10.90 2.94 0.45
N PRO A 117 -11.86 2.20 -0.16
CA PRO A 117 -11.71 1.71 -1.52
C PRO A 117 -11.70 2.81 -2.60
N LEU A 118 -12.15 4.02 -2.25
CA LEU A 118 -12.17 5.18 -3.14
C LEU A 118 -10.85 5.97 -3.07
N ILE A 119 -10.29 6.18 -1.89
CA ILE A 119 -9.03 6.94 -1.70
C ILE A 119 -7.77 6.07 -1.82
N TYR A 120 -7.93 4.75 -1.76
CA TYR A 120 -6.86 3.78 -1.93
C TYR A 120 -7.31 2.65 -2.89
N THR A 121 -6.79 1.44 -2.72
CA THR A 121 -7.08 0.31 -3.62
C THR A 121 -8.55 -0.10 -3.57
N PRO A 122 -9.20 -0.35 -4.72
CA PRO A 122 -8.61 -0.40 -6.05
C PRO A 122 -8.57 0.95 -6.80
N THR A 123 -9.37 1.94 -6.41
CA THR A 123 -9.60 3.17 -7.20
C THR A 123 -8.35 4.02 -7.39
N VAL A 124 -7.41 4.02 -6.43
CA VAL A 124 -6.12 4.72 -6.57
C VAL A 124 -5.31 4.22 -7.77
N GLY A 125 -5.47 2.96 -8.18
CA GLY A 125 -4.85 2.44 -9.39
C GLY A 125 -5.37 3.13 -10.65
N ASP A 126 -6.69 3.36 -10.73
CA ASP A 126 -7.32 4.11 -11.82
C ASP A 126 -6.87 5.58 -11.80
N ALA A 127 -6.70 6.16 -10.60
CA ALA A 127 -6.17 7.49 -10.41
C ALA A 127 -4.71 7.59 -10.89
N CYS A 128 -3.87 6.58 -10.62
CA CYS A 128 -2.50 6.52 -11.13
C CYS A 128 -2.51 6.45 -12.67
N LEU A 129 -3.28 5.54 -13.27
CA LEU A 129 -3.36 5.42 -14.73
C LEU A 129 -3.74 6.72 -15.44
N GLN A 130 -4.50 7.59 -14.76
CA GLN A 130 -5.02 8.85 -15.29
C GLN A 130 -4.36 10.08 -14.65
N PHE A 131 -3.33 9.93 -13.81
CA PHE A 131 -2.88 11.00 -12.89
C PHE A 131 -2.54 12.29 -13.64
N SER A 132 -1.75 12.19 -14.70
CA SER A 132 -1.39 13.30 -15.57
C SER A 132 -2.61 14.03 -16.18
N HIS A 133 -3.70 13.32 -16.49
CA HIS A 133 -4.92 13.88 -17.08
C HIS A 133 -5.85 14.50 -16.04
N ILE A 134 -5.89 13.93 -14.83
CA ILE A 134 -6.74 14.40 -13.72
C ILE A 134 -6.02 15.37 -12.79
N TYR A 135 -4.77 15.72 -13.08
CA TYR A 135 -3.97 16.64 -12.28
C TYR A 135 -4.66 18.00 -12.16
N ARG A 136 -4.62 18.57 -10.95
CA ARG A 136 -5.30 19.83 -10.61
C ARG A 136 -4.42 20.72 -9.76
N ARG A 137 -4.08 20.27 -8.56
CA ARG A 137 -3.19 20.97 -7.64
C ARG A 137 -2.03 20.05 -7.29
N PRO A 138 -0.81 20.60 -7.14
CA PRO A 138 0.31 19.84 -6.64
C PRO A 138 -0.02 19.31 -5.25
N GLU A 139 0.45 18.11 -4.90
CA GLU A 139 0.46 17.57 -3.54
C GLU A 139 1.69 16.69 -3.42
N GLY A 140 2.54 16.96 -2.42
CA GLY A 140 3.81 16.25 -2.23
C GLY A 140 5.01 16.87 -2.95
N LEU A 141 6.14 16.16 -2.91
CA LEU A 141 7.41 16.52 -3.53
C LEU A 141 7.71 15.60 -4.71
N TYR A 142 8.19 16.19 -5.80
CA TYR A 142 8.70 15.48 -6.95
C TYR A 142 10.20 15.75 -7.03
N ILE A 143 11.01 14.69 -7.02
CA ILE A 143 12.46 14.79 -7.08
C ILE A 143 12.91 13.95 -8.25
N SER A 144 13.48 14.59 -9.26
CA SER A 144 13.86 13.94 -10.50
C SER A 144 15.34 13.59 -10.50
N ILE A 145 15.74 12.70 -11.41
CA ILE A 145 17.16 12.41 -11.63
C ILE A 145 17.98 13.67 -11.98
N LYS A 146 17.36 14.73 -12.52
CA LYS A 146 18.02 16.00 -12.82
C LYS A 146 18.40 16.79 -11.56
N ASP A 147 17.84 16.43 -10.42
CA ASP A 147 18.11 17.07 -9.12
C ASP A 147 19.29 16.41 -8.39
N LYS A 148 19.89 15.34 -8.96
CA LYS A 148 21.11 14.71 -8.43
C LYS A 148 22.23 15.74 -8.26
N GLY A 149 22.88 15.72 -7.10
CA GLY A 149 23.84 16.72 -6.62
C GLY A 149 23.20 17.93 -5.92
N LYS A 150 21.87 18.05 -5.95
CA LYS A 150 21.10 19.18 -5.37
C LYS A 150 19.83 18.71 -4.65
N ILE A 151 19.70 17.42 -4.34
CA ILE A 151 18.45 16.86 -3.77
C ILE A 151 18.07 17.61 -2.48
N GLY A 152 19.05 17.91 -1.62
CA GLY A 152 18.83 18.68 -0.40
C GLY A 152 18.20 20.06 -0.63
N GLU A 153 18.50 20.74 -1.74
CA GLU A 153 17.86 22.02 -2.08
C GLU A 153 16.37 21.85 -2.37
N VAL A 154 16.01 20.79 -3.10
CA VAL A 154 14.62 20.46 -3.41
C VAL A 154 13.85 20.09 -2.14
N LEU A 155 14.42 19.26 -1.28
CA LEU A 155 13.79 18.84 -0.02
C LEU A 155 13.51 20.04 0.90
N ARG A 156 14.40 21.03 0.95
CA ARG A 156 14.25 22.25 1.78
C ARG A 156 13.12 23.17 1.31
N ASN A 157 12.53 22.95 0.13
CA ASN A 157 11.34 23.66 -0.31
C ASN A 157 10.06 23.17 0.41
N TRP A 158 10.11 22.05 1.13
CA TRP A 158 8.95 21.62 1.92
C TRP A 158 8.64 22.66 3.01
N PRO A 159 7.39 23.14 3.12
CA PRO A 159 7.05 24.26 4.00
C PRO A 159 7.05 23.92 5.50
N ARG A 160 6.99 22.62 5.85
CA ARG A 160 6.74 22.14 7.21
C ARG A 160 7.74 21.07 7.63
N ILE A 161 9.02 21.38 7.45
CA ILE A 161 10.13 20.46 7.74
C ILE A 161 10.09 19.99 9.20
N ASP A 162 9.90 20.92 10.15
CA ASP A 162 9.93 20.61 11.59
C ASP A 162 8.75 19.73 12.06
N GLU A 163 7.63 19.75 11.32
CA GLU A 163 6.44 18.96 11.63
C GLU A 163 6.46 17.57 10.99
N ALA A 164 7.31 17.35 9.98
CA ALA A 164 7.37 16.12 9.21
C ALA A 164 7.78 14.92 10.09
N ARG A 165 6.99 13.84 10.05
CA ARG A 165 7.25 12.60 10.82
C ARG A 165 7.21 11.34 9.97
N ILE A 166 6.56 11.39 8.81
CA ILE A 166 6.50 10.24 7.92
C ILE A 166 6.48 10.68 6.46
N SER A 167 7.24 9.96 5.63
CA SER A 167 7.16 10.04 4.18
C SER A 167 6.84 8.68 3.60
N VAL A 168 5.97 8.68 2.59
CA VAL A 168 5.82 7.54 1.68
C VAL A 168 6.47 7.95 0.37
N VAL A 169 7.42 7.14 -0.07
CA VAL A 169 8.28 7.39 -1.21
C VAL A 169 8.04 6.28 -2.24
N THR A 170 7.81 6.67 -3.49
CA THR A 170 7.71 5.74 -4.62
C THR A 170 8.49 6.28 -5.81
N ASP A 171 9.00 5.41 -6.68
CA ASP A 171 9.51 5.80 -8.00
C ASP A 171 8.55 5.42 -9.15
N GLY A 172 7.37 4.91 -8.80
CA GLY A 172 6.33 4.52 -9.73
C GLY A 172 6.67 3.33 -10.63
N SER A 173 7.72 2.56 -10.34
CA SER A 173 8.20 1.50 -11.25
C SER A 173 7.41 0.21 -11.19
N ARG A 174 6.61 -0.01 -10.14
CA ARG A 174 5.71 -1.14 -10.03
C ARG A 174 4.49 -0.76 -9.18
N ILE A 175 3.62 0.06 -9.74
CA ILE A 175 2.37 0.44 -9.07
C ILE A 175 1.44 -0.76 -9.03
N LEU A 176 1.24 -1.37 -7.85
CA LEU A 176 0.36 -2.52 -7.66
C LEU A 176 0.62 -3.63 -8.72
N GLY A 177 -0.43 -4.07 -9.41
CA GLY A 177 -0.37 -4.94 -10.59
C GLY A 177 -0.43 -4.21 -11.93
N LEU A 178 -0.19 -2.90 -11.97
CA LEU A 178 -0.31 -2.03 -13.15
C LEU A 178 1.03 -1.73 -13.84
N GLY A 179 2.16 -2.06 -13.19
CA GLY A 179 3.50 -1.93 -13.75
C GLY A 179 4.08 -0.52 -13.60
N ASP A 180 4.93 -0.13 -14.55
CA ASP A 180 5.64 1.15 -14.54
C ASP A 180 4.71 2.30 -14.95
N LEU A 181 4.42 3.19 -14.00
CA LEU A 181 3.64 4.41 -14.23
C LEU A 181 4.47 5.70 -14.05
N GLY A 182 5.76 5.61 -13.72
CA GLY A 182 6.61 6.78 -13.49
C GLY A 182 6.00 7.77 -12.48
N VAL A 183 5.99 9.06 -12.79
CA VAL A 183 5.43 10.11 -11.90
C VAL A 183 3.94 9.94 -11.64
N ASN A 184 3.23 9.23 -12.52
CA ASN A 184 1.82 8.89 -12.29
C ASN A 184 1.62 7.94 -11.09
N GLY A 185 2.69 7.44 -10.48
CA GLY A 185 2.65 6.71 -9.21
C GLY A 185 2.43 7.55 -7.95
N MET A 186 2.58 8.89 -8.01
CA MET A 186 2.41 9.78 -6.85
C MET A 186 1.10 9.58 -6.04
N PRO A 187 -0.07 9.28 -6.65
CA PRO A 187 -1.30 9.00 -5.91
C PRO A 187 -1.19 7.89 -4.87
N ILE A 188 -0.26 6.94 -5.03
CA ILE A 188 -0.01 5.89 -4.04
C ILE A 188 0.57 6.49 -2.75
N SER A 189 1.63 7.30 -2.85
CA SER A 189 2.22 7.99 -1.70
C SER A 189 1.20 8.86 -0.98
N ILE A 190 0.38 9.60 -1.74
CA ILE A 190 -0.69 10.45 -1.21
C ILE A 190 -1.79 9.60 -0.51
N GLY A 191 -2.22 8.51 -1.15
CA GLY A 191 -3.25 7.62 -0.64
C GLY A 191 -2.82 6.94 0.65
N LYS A 192 -1.62 6.35 0.68
CA LYS A 192 -1.04 5.72 1.90
C LYS A 192 -0.97 6.70 3.06
N LEU A 193 -0.51 7.93 2.83
CA LEU A 193 -0.46 8.96 3.87
C LEU A 193 -1.87 9.38 4.34
N SER A 194 -2.87 9.37 3.45
CA SER A 194 -4.26 9.59 3.85
C SER A 194 -4.78 8.47 4.75
N LEU A 195 -4.38 7.22 4.49
CA LEU A 195 -4.70 6.08 5.37
C LEU A 195 -3.95 6.12 6.71
N TYR A 196 -2.72 6.64 6.75
CA TYR A 196 -2.02 6.91 8.01
C TYR A 196 -2.78 7.90 8.89
N ILE A 197 -3.31 8.96 8.29
CA ILE A 197 -4.05 10.00 9.01
C ILE A 197 -5.40 9.44 9.50
N ALA A 198 -6.18 8.84 8.59
CA ALA A 198 -7.49 8.29 8.93
C ALA A 198 -7.39 7.11 9.91
N GLY A 199 -6.49 6.16 9.63
CA GLY A 199 -6.34 4.89 10.34
C GLY A 199 -5.54 4.98 11.64
N ALA A 200 -4.51 5.82 11.72
CA ALA A 200 -3.66 5.93 12.91
C ALA A 200 -3.61 7.33 13.53
N GLY A 201 -4.37 8.30 13.01
CA GLY A 201 -4.40 9.64 13.58
C GLY A 201 -3.04 10.33 13.50
N ILE A 202 -2.22 10.02 12.50
CA ILE A 202 -1.06 10.86 12.20
C ILE A 202 -1.56 12.25 11.82
N ARG A 203 -0.91 13.29 12.32
CA ARG A 203 -1.29 14.67 11.97
C ARG A 203 -1.13 14.89 10.47
N PRO A 204 -2.12 15.49 9.78
CA PRO A 204 -2.02 15.75 8.36
C PRO A 204 -0.82 16.63 7.98
N SER A 205 -0.40 17.56 8.86
CA SER A 205 0.78 18.39 8.65
C SER A 205 2.12 17.66 8.75
N SER A 206 2.12 16.44 9.30
CA SER A 206 3.32 15.64 9.53
C SER A 206 3.66 14.67 8.39
N THR A 207 2.88 14.65 7.32
CA THR A 207 3.05 13.73 6.20
C THR A 207 3.76 14.40 5.03
N VAL A 208 4.64 13.66 4.34
CA VAL A 208 5.40 14.14 3.18
C VAL A 208 5.32 13.12 2.05
N PRO A 209 4.38 13.25 1.10
CA PRO A 209 4.32 12.36 -0.07
C PRO A 209 5.49 12.69 -1.00
N ILE A 210 6.24 11.68 -1.44
CA ILE A 210 7.36 11.87 -2.37
C ILE A 210 7.23 10.92 -3.55
N CYS A 211 7.49 11.44 -4.76
CA CYS A 211 7.68 10.66 -5.96
C CYS A 211 9.07 10.95 -6.57
N LEU A 212 9.85 9.90 -6.81
CA LEU A 212 11.17 9.95 -7.41
C LEU A 212 11.05 9.72 -8.93
N ASP A 213 11.26 10.77 -9.72
CA ASP A 213 11.18 10.70 -11.18
C ASP A 213 12.53 10.31 -11.80
N LEU A 214 12.73 9.00 -11.91
CA LEU A 214 13.91 8.42 -12.53
C LEU A 214 13.70 8.07 -14.01
N GLY A 215 12.66 8.63 -14.64
CA GLY A 215 12.15 8.23 -15.96
C GLY A 215 11.07 7.14 -15.89
N THR A 216 10.56 6.71 -17.04
CA THR A 216 9.62 5.60 -17.18
C THR A 216 9.90 4.79 -18.44
N ASN A 217 9.74 3.48 -18.37
CA ASN A 217 9.84 2.59 -19.54
C ASN A 217 8.48 2.38 -20.22
N ASN A 218 7.43 3.07 -19.77
CA ASN A 218 6.10 2.96 -20.33
C ASN A 218 5.95 3.84 -21.57
N GLN A 219 6.01 3.22 -22.74
CA GLN A 219 5.95 3.93 -24.03
C GLN A 219 4.72 4.83 -24.19
N LYS A 220 3.56 4.40 -23.65
CA LYS A 220 2.34 5.21 -23.69
C LYS A 220 2.54 6.56 -23.00
N PHE A 221 3.23 6.60 -21.86
CA PHE A 221 3.47 7.85 -21.13
C PHE A 221 4.61 8.69 -21.74
N LEU A 222 5.61 8.05 -22.35
CA LEU A 222 6.64 8.78 -23.10
C LEU A 222 6.02 9.57 -24.28
N GLU A 223 5.02 8.98 -24.94
CA GLU A 223 4.31 9.57 -26.09
C GLU A 223 3.15 10.49 -25.70
N ASP A 224 2.54 10.29 -24.53
CA ASP A 224 1.37 11.06 -24.10
C ASP A 224 1.74 12.54 -23.82
N PRO A 225 1.23 13.53 -24.57
CA PRO A 225 1.59 14.95 -24.40
C PRO A 225 1.18 15.54 -23.04
N LEU A 226 0.30 14.88 -22.28
CA LEU A 226 -0.11 15.31 -20.95
C LEU A 226 0.71 14.71 -19.82
N TYR A 227 1.60 13.74 -20.12
CA TYR A 227 2.45 13.13 -19.09
C TYR A 227 3.30 14.18 -18.36
N LEU A 228 3.20 14.16 -17.03
CA LEU A 228 3.85 15.14 -16.13
C LEU A 228 5.32 14.82 -15.84
N GLY A 229 5.75 13.57 -15.99
CA GLY A 229 7.11 13.15 -15.68
C GLY A 229 8.11 13.38 -16.81
N LEU A 230 9.37 13.06 -16.53
CA LEU A 230 10.45 13.08 -17.51
C LEU A 230 10.17 12.10 -18.64
N ARG A 231 10.16 12.61 -19.88
CA ARG A 231 9.98 11.83 -21.12
C ARG A 231 11.29 11.16 -21.53
N GLN A 232 11.78 10.29 -20.67
CA GLN A 232 12.95 9.46 -20.92
C GLN A 232 12.76 8.07 -20.31
N PRO A 233 13.40 7.04 -20.88
CA PRO A 233 13.53 5.74 -20.23
C PRO A 233 14.13 5.87 -18.83
N ARG A 234 13.86 4.87 -17.99
CA ARG A 234 14.47 4.79 -16.67
C ARG A 234 15.99 4.76 -16.76
N VAL A 235 16.67 5.55 -15.93
CA VAL A 235 18.15 5.57 -15.91
C VAL A 235 18.72 4.21 -15.45
N PRO A 236 19.99 3.89 -15.79
CA PRO A 236 20.61 2.63 -15.37
C PRO A 236 20.63 2.45 -13.84
N MET A 237 20.60 1.20 -13.36
CA MET A 237 20.55 0.86 -11.93
C MET A 237 21.68 1.51 -11.11
N GLU A 238 22.89 1.58 -11.66
CA GLU A 238 24.03 2.19 -10.96
C GLU A 238 23.82 3.69 -10.70
N GLU A 239 23.27 4.41 -11.68
CA GLU A 239 22.92 5.82 -11.51
C GLU A 239 21.76 6.01 -10.53
N MET A 240 20.77 5.10 -10.54
CA MET A 240 19.70 5.08 -9.55
C MET A 240 20.21 4.85 -8.13
N ASN A 241 21.19 3.95 -7.96
CA ASN A 241 21.78 3.65 -6.66
C ASN A 241 22.51 4.87 -6.09
N GLU A 242 23.31 5.55 -6.90
CA GLU A 242 23.99 6.79 -6.51
C GLU A 242 22.97 7.88 -6.13
N PHE A 243 21.88 8.03 -6.89
CA PHE A 243 20.80 8.95 -6.57
C PHE A 243 20.12 8.59 -5.23
N MET A 244 19.84 7.31 -4.99
CA MET A 244 19.19 6.86 -3.75
C MET A 244 20.07 7.04 -2.52
N GLU A 245 21.39 6.87 -2.63
CA GLU A 245 22.33 7.18 -1.56
C GLU A 245 22.30 8.67 -1.20
N GLU A 246 22.37 9.56 -2.20
CA GLU A 246 22.22 11.01 -1.98
C GLU A 246 20.86 11.35 -1.37
N PHE A 247 19.78 10.78 -1.93
CA PHE A 247 18.42 11.03 -1.46
C PHE A 247 18.24 10.64 0.00
N MET A 248 18.65 9.43 0.40
CA MET A 248 18.50 8.97 1.79
C MET A 248 19.38 9.79 2.75
N PHE A 249 20.59 10.17 2.31
CA PHE A 249 21.46 11.04 3.08
C PHE A 249 20.83 12.42 3.30
N GLU A 250 20.37 13.10 2.24
CA GLU A 250 19.77 14.44 2.33
C GLU A 250 18.40 14.43 3.02
N MET A 251 17.63 13.34 2.90
CA MET A 251 16.40 13.11 3.68
C MET A 251 16.71 13.08 5.18
N SER A 252 17.75 12.33 5.60
CA SER A 252 18.12 12.24 7.02
C SER A 252 18.60 13.56 7.62
N ARG A 253 19.22 14.42 6.79
CA ARG A 253 19.68 15.76 7.20
C ARG A 253 18.55 16.76 7.25
N THR A 254 17.66 16.74 6.26
CA THR A 254 16.55 17.69 6.14
C THR A 254 15.44 17.34 7.12
N PHE A 255 15.12 16.05 7.30
CA PHE A 255 14.04 15.56 8.16
C PHE A 255 14.57 14.55 9.20
N PRO A 256 15.29 15.00 10.24
CA PRO A 256 15.98 14.10 11.18
C PRO A 256 15.06 13.21 12.02
N ASN A 257 13.76 13.53 12.09
CA ASN A 257 12.77 12.79 12.89
C ASN A 257 11.76 12.02 12.02
N LEU A 258 12.03 11.86 10.73
CA LEU A 258 11.08 11.32 9.77
C LEU A 258 11.32 9.82 9.52
N LEU A 259 10.25 9.04 9.62
CA LEU A 259 10.19 7.66 9.16
C LEU A 259 9.98 7.64 7.64
N VAL A 260 10.80 6.85 6.92
CA VAL A 260 10.64 6.65 5.48
C VAL A 260 9.94 5.30 5.23
N GLN A 261 8.88 5.33 4.44
CA GLN A 261 8.27 4.13 3.89
C GLN A 261 8.55 4.09 2.38
N PHE A 262 9.17 3.01 1.91
CA PHE A 262 9.22 2.70 0.48
C PHE A 262 7.97 1.97 0.03
N GLU A 263 7.48 2.33 -1.16
CA GLU A 263 6.24 1.82 -1.71
C GLU A 263 6.32 1.68 -3.24
N ASP A 264 5.82 0.57 -3.78
CA ASP A 264 5.62 0.32 -5.21
C ASP A 264 6.89 0.49 -6.08
N PHE A 265 8.03 0.14 -5.50
CA PHE A 265 9.28 -0.06 -6.25
C PHE A 265 9.25 -1.41 -6.96
N ALA A 266 9.86 -1.48 -8.15
CA ALA A 266 10.12 -2.75 -8.81
C ALA A 266 10.86 -3.69 -7.85
N THR A 267 10.42 -4.95 -7.81
CA THR A 267 10.83 -5.97 -6.85
C THR A 267 12.31 -5.92 -6.48
N ASP A 268 13.20 -6.04 -7.47
CA ASP A 268 14.62 -6.20 -7.21
C ASP A 268 15.20 -4.95 -6.52
N LYS A 269 14.68 -3.77 -6.88
CA LYS A 269 15.02 -2.50 -6.23
C LYS A 269 14.46 -2.42 -4.81
N ALA A 270 13.22 -2.84 -4.59
CA ALA A 270 12.60 -2.80 -3.27
C ALA A 270 13.43 -3.59 -2.24
N PHE A 271 13.86 -4.80 -2.59
CA PHE A 271 14.72 -5.63 -1.73
C PHE A 271 16.13 -5.03 -1.57
N ALA A 272 16.74 -4.58 -2.67
CA ALA A 272 18.07 -3.98 -2.64
C ALA A 272 18.12 -2.72 -1.75
N TYR A 273 17.17 -1.79 -1.92
CA TYR A 273 17.10 -0.55 -1.13
C TYR A 273 16.74 -0.81 0.32
N LEU A 274 15.79 -1.73 0.59
CA LEU A 274 15.49 -2.09 1.97
C LEU A 274 16.74 -2.66 2.66
N SER A 275 17.46 -3.58 2.01
CA SER A 275 18.70 -4.17 2.54
C SER A 275 19.78 -3.11 2.78
N ALA A 276 19.98 -2.19 1.84
CA ALA A 276 21.02 -1.16 1.92
C ALA A 276 20.75 -0.12 3.03
N PHE A 277 19.49 0.24 3.29
CA PHE A 277 19.16 1.41 4.11
C PHE A 277 18.59 1.08 5.49
N ARG A 278 17.99 -0.09 5.70
CA ARG A 278 17.27 -0.42 6.96
C ARG A 278 18.09 -0.38 8.25
N ASN A 279 19.42 -0.56 8.14
CA ASN A 279 20.34 -0.51 9.28
C ASN A 279 21.01 0.86 9.47
N ARG A 280 20.73 1.81 8.56
CA ARG A 280 21.31 3.16 8.55
C ARG A 280 20.27 4.24 8.85
N TYR A 281 19.01 3.99 8.53
CA TYR A 281 17.91 4.94 8.60
C TYR A 281 16.64 4.29 9.16
N PRO A 282 15.71 5.08 9.73
CA PRO A 282 14.37 4.60 10.09
C PRO A 282 13.56 4.42 8.80
N VAL A 283 13.74 3.28 8.14
CA VAL A 283 13.09 2.94 6.88
C VAL A 283 12.50 1.54 6.92
N PHE A 284 11.36 1.38 6.27
CA PHE A 284 10.75 0.09 6.01
C PHE A 284 10.08 0.10 4.62
N ASN A 285 9.73 -1.07 4.11
CA ASN A 285 8.99 -1.21 2.85
C ASN A 285 7.69 -1.97 3.10
N ASP A 286 6.55 -1.39 2.74
CA ASP A 286 5.25 -2.01 3.05
C ASP A 286 4.95 -3.24 2.17
N ASP A 287 5.36 -3.23 0.91
CA ASP A 287 5.17 -4.36 -0.02
C ASP A 287 5.93 -5.63 0.41
N ILE A 288 7.01 -5.46 1.19
CA ILE A 288 7.81 -6.55 1.74
C ILE A 288 7.38 -6.84 3.18
N GLN A 289 7.57 -5.87 4.07
CA GLN A 289 7.41 -6.06 5.51
C GLN A 289 5.95 -5.95 5.96
N GLY A 290 5.18 -5.02 5.36
CA GLY A 290 3.76 -4.87 5.66
C GLY A 290 2.92 -6.03 5.17
N THR A 291 3.11 -6.45 3.92
CA THR A 291 2.45 -7.63 3.34
C THR A 291 2.81 -8.90 4.11
N GLY A 292 4.09 -9.10 4.43
CA GLY A 292 4.50 -10.20 5.30
C GLY A 292 3.77 -10.15 6.65
N GLY A 293 3.72 -8.97 7.28
CA GLY A 293 3.16 -8.79 8.61
C GLY A 293 1.66 -9.03 8.69
N VAL A 294 0.90 -8.56 7.69
CA VAL A 294 -0.55 -8.79 7.66
C VAL A 294 -0.83 -10.27 7.43
N VAL A 295 -0.14 -10.92 6.49
CA VAL A 295 -0.32 -12.35 6.23
C VAL A 295 0.06 -13.20 7.44
N LEU A 296 1.14 -12.87 8.14
CA LEU A 296 1.51 -13.52 9.41
C LEU A 296 0.40 -13.40 10.44
N SER A 297 -0.18 -12.21 10.62
CA SER A 297 -1.29 -12.01 11.56
C SER A 297 -2.50 -12.87 11.22
N GLY A 298 -2.97 -12.83 9.97
CA GLY A 298 -4.13 -13.64 9.55
C GLY A 298 -3.86 -15.13 9.65
N PHE A 299 -2.64 -15.55 9.28
CA PHE A 299 -2.22 -16.93 9.39
C PHE A 299 -2.19 -17.43 10.84
N MET A 300 -1.74 -16.60 11.80
CA MET A 300 -1.75 -16.98 13.22
C MET A 300 -3.15 -17.31 13.73
N ASN A 301 -4.15 -16.52 13.35
CA ASN A 301 -5.54 -16.75 13.75
C ASN A 301 -6.13 -17.94 12.99
N ALA A 302 -5.86 -18.07 11.70
CA ALA A 302 -6.28 -19.22 10.89
C ALA A 302 -5.68 -20.55 11.40
N ALA A 303 -4.40 -20.55 11.76
CA ALA A 303 -3.70 -21.70 12.33
C ALA A 303 -4.34 -22.13 13.65
N LYS A 304 -4.66 -21.20 14.56
CA LYS A 304 -5.39 -21.53 15.80
C LYS A 304 -6.73 -22.22 15.52
N LEU A 305 -7.54 -21.68 14.61
CA LEU A 305 -8.83 -22.27 14.23
C LEU A 305 -8.67 -23.67 13.61
N SER A 306 -7.70 -23.83 12.71
CA SER A 306 -7.41 -25.11 12.05
C SER A 306 -6.86 -26.14 13.04
N SER A 307 -5.99 -25.75 13.96
CA SER A 307 -5.48 -26.58 15.07
C SER A 307 -6.58 -27.05 16.00
N ILE A 308 -7.49 -26.16 16.43
CA ILE A 308 -8.63 -26.52 17.27
C ILE A 308 -9.51 -27.57 16.59
N ALA A 309 -9.82 -27.38 15.30
CA ALA A 309 -10.66 -28.31 14.55
C ALA A 309 -10.00 -29.67 14.28
N SER A 310 -8.67 -29.72 14.19
CA SER A 310 -7.93 -30.93 13.85
C SER A 310 -7.29 -31.64 15.05
N GLY A 311 -7.22 -31.00 16.22
CA GLY A 311 -6.46 -31.48 17.38
C GLY A 311 -4.94 -31.43 17.19
N ARG A 312 -4.42 -30.79 16.13
CA ARG A 312 -2.99 -30.73 15.82
C ARG A 312 -2.31 -29.56 16.53
N PRO A 313 -1.06 -29.71 17.00
CA PRO A 313 -0.31 -28.59 17.55
C PRO A 313 0.04 -27.56 16.46
N LEU A 314 0.21 -26.30 16.85
CA LEU A 314 0.54 -25.20 15.92
C LEU A 314 1.86 -25.45 15.18
N SER A 315 2.83 -26.12 15.82
CA SER A 315 4.11 -26.49 15.23
C SER A 315 4.00 -27.50 14.09
N ASP A 316 2.86 -28.21 13.95
CA ASP A 316 2.65 -29.22 12.92
C ASP A 316 2.09 -28.68 11.61
N HIS A 317 1.73 -27.40 11.56
CA HIS A 317 1.30 -26.78 10.31
C HIS A 317 2.35 -26.90 9.20
N ARG A 318 1.86 -27.04 7.97
CA ARG A 318 2.66 -27.14 6.74
C ARG A 318 2.07 -26.17 5.73
N ILE A 319 2.89 -25.28 5.20
CA ILE A 319 2.45 -24.18 4.34
C ILE A 319 2.93 -24.43 2.91
N LEU A 320 2.01 -24.50 1.96
CA LEU A 320 2.29 -24.58 0.54
C LEU A 320 1.96 -23.24 -0.12
N PHE A 321 2.93 -22.67 -0.83
CA PHE A 321 2.75 -21.47 -1.63
C PHE A 321 2.67 -21.80 -3.11
N LEU A 322 1.65 -21.28 -3.78
CA LEU A 322 1.63 -21.17 -5.23
C LEU A 322 2.08 -19.76 -5.63
N GLY A 323 3.29 -19.66 -6.18
CA GLY A 323 3.95 -18.40 -6.51
C GLY A 323 5.25 -18.21 -5.72
N ALA A 324 6.38 -18.58 -6.32
CA ALA A 324 7.72 -18.38 -5.74
C ALA A 324 8.41 -17.10 -6.24
N GLY A 325 7.63 -16.06 -6.56
CA GLY A 325 8.16 -14.73 -6.83
C GLY A 325 8.63 -14.05 -5.55
N SER A 326 9.15 -12.83 -5.66
CA SER A 326 9.67 -12.08 -4.52
C SER A 326 8.66 -11.82 -3.40
N ALA A 327 7.41 -11.51 -3.74
CA ALA A 327 6.33 -11.34 -2.77
C ALA A 327 6.05 -12.66 -2.03
N GLY A 328 5.95 -13.78 -2.77
CA GLY A 328 5.76 -15.10 -2.17
C GLY A 328 6.90 -15.51 -1.27
N VAL A 329 8.15 -15.27 -1.68
CA VAL A 329 9.34 -15.54 -0.85
C VAL A 329 9.39 -14.63 0.38
N GLY A 330 9.10 -13.34 0.23
CA GLY A 330 9.07 -12.39 1.35
C GLY A 330 8.03 -12.76 2.40
N VAL A 331 6.82 -13.11 1.97
CA VAL A 331 5.76 -13.61 2.86
C VAL A 331 6.16 -14.94 3.51
N ALA A 332 6.75 -15.86 2.75
CA ALA A 332 7.25 -17.13 3.29
C ALA A 332 8.34 -16.92 4.36
N GLN A 333 9.26 -15.96 4.15
CA GLN A 333 10.26 -15.60 5.16
C GLN A 333 9.60 -15.06 6.43
N GLN A 334 8.57 -14.22 6.30
CA GLN A 334 7.85 -13.70 7.45
C GLN A 334 7.08 -14.80 8.19
N LEU A 335 6.47 -15.75 7.48
CA LEU A 335 5.76 -16.89 8.11
C LEU A 335 6.68 -17.86 8.85
N MET A 336 8.00 -17.83 8.65
CA MET A 336 8.91 -18.57 9.54
C MET A 336 8.80 -18.10 11.00
N SER A 337 8.45 -16.82 11.23
CA SER A 337 8.22 -16.27 12.57
C SER A 337 7.17 -17.09 13.33
N PHE A 338 6.07 -17.47 12.67
CA PHE A 338 5.02 -18.28 13.27
C PHE A 338 5.59 -19.55 13.92
N PHE A 339 6.44 -20.27 13.21
CA PHE A 339 7.04 -21.51 13.70
C PHE A 339 8.08 -21.26 14.79
N LYS A 340 8.90 -20.21 14.65
CA LYS A 340 9.89 -19.82 15.66
C LYS A 340 9.25 -19.45 16.99
N LEU A 341 8.09 -18.79 16.97
CA LEU A 341 7.31 -18.49 18.17
C LEU A 341 6.86 -19.76 18.90
N GLN A 342 6.74 -20.89 18.19
CA GLN A 342 6.42 -22.20 18.78
C GLN A 342 7.66 -23.00 19.18
N GLY A 343 8.84 -22.36 19.20
CA GLY A 343 10.10 -22.96 19.63
C GLY A 343 10.90 -23.67 18.55
N LEU A 344 10.48 -23.64 17.29
CA LEU A 344 11.25 -24.24 16.19
C LEU A 344 12.49 -23.39 15.87
N SER A 345 13.58 -24.05 15.52
CA SER A 345 14.75 -23.40 14.94
C SER A 345 14.43 -22.78 13.58
N GLN A 346 15.32 -21.90 13.09
CA GLN A 346 15.17 -21.31 11.76
C GLN A 346 15.13 -22.36 10.65
N GLN A 347 15.91 -23.44 10.79
CA GLN A 347 15.94 -24.52 9.81
C GLN A 347 14.65 -25.33 9.83
N GLU A 348 14.14 -25.68 11.01
CA GLU A 348 12.86 -26.41 11.14
C GLU A 348 11.70 -25.56 10.62
N ALA A 349 11.67 -24.26 10.94
CA ALA A 349 10.66 -23.33 10.42
C ALA A 349 10.67 -23.27 8.88
N ARG A 350 11.87 -23.19 8.28
CA ARG A 350 12.06 -23.22 6.83
C ARG A 350 11.54 -24.51 6.21
N GLU A 351 11.76 -25.65 6.88
CA GLU A 351 11.32 -26.96 6.43
C GLU A 351 9.80 -27.16 6.50
N ARG A 352 9.05 -26.30 7.21
CA ARG A 352 7.58 -26.29 7.23
C ARG A 352 6.95 -25.52 6.05
N ILE A 353 7.75 -24.99 5.13
CA ILE A 353 7.29 -24.20 4.00
C ILE A 353 7.75 -24.81 2.67
N TRP A 354 6.84 -24.88 1.70
CA TRP A 354 7.08 -25.36 0.34
C TRP A 354 6.63 -24.29 -0.66
N LEU A 355 7.42 -24.08 -1.72
CA LEU A 355 7.09 -23.15 -2.80
C LEU A 355 6.87 -23.89 -4.12
N VAL A 356 5.91 -23.42 -4.90
CA VAL A 356 5.60 -23.86 -6.26
C VAL A 356 5.73 -22.66 -7.19
N ASP A 357 6.34 -22.84 -8.35
CA ASP A 357 6.39 -21.83 -9.41
C ASP A 357 5.95 -22.41 -10.76
N SER A 358 6.22 -21.68 -11.85
CA SER A 358 5.82 -22.10 -13.20
C SER A 358 6.43 -23.42 -13.67
N GLN A 359 7.44 -23.96 -12.97
CA GLN A 359 8.06 -25.26 -13.23
C GLN A 359 7.69 -26.32 -12.17
N GLY A 360 6.67 -26.05 -11.35
CA GLY A 360 6.21 -26.95 -10.29
C GLY A 360 6.91 -26.73 -8.96
N LEU A 361 7.02 -27.79 -8.15
CA LEU A 361 7.65 -27.76 -6.83
C LEU A 361 9.10 -27.25 -6.92
N VAL A 362 9.52 -26.38 -6.00
CA VAL A 362 10.89 -25.83 -5.95
C VAL A 362 11.79 -26.72 -5.09
N PHE A 363 12.80 -27.34 -5.71
CA PHE A 363 13.77 -28.24 -5.06
C PHE A 363 15.14 -28.22 -5.75
N ASP A 364 16.20 -28.56 -5.00
CA ASP A 364 17.60 -28.32 -5.40
C ASP A 364 17.96 -29.09 -6.69
N LYS A 365 17.50 -30.35 -6.80
CA LYS A 365 17.85 -31.24 -7.90
C LYS A 365 17.13 -30.92 -9.22
N ARG A 366 16.19 -29.96 -9.24
CA ARG A 366 15.41 -29.66 -10.45
C ARG A 366 16.17 -28.79 -11.46
N GLY A 367 17.32 -28.22 -11.10
CA GLY A 367 18.18 -27.44 -11.98
C GLY A 367 18.43 -26.02 -11.48
N LYS A 368 18.78 -25.10 -12.40
CA LYS A 368 19.14 -23.72 -12.05
C LYS A 368 17.92 -22.95 -11.52
N LEU A 369 17.99 -22.52 -10.27
CA LEU A 369 16.99 -21.67 -9.63
C LEU A 369 17.45 -20.20 -9.60
N ALA A 370 16.48 -19.29 -9.58
CA ALA A 370 16.75 -17.89 -9.25
C ALA A 370 17.20 -17.78 -7.79
N GLU A 371 18.09 -16.83 -7.49
CA GLU A 371 18.74 -16.71 -6.17
C GLU A 371 17.74 -16.62 -5.01
N HIS A 372 16.68 -15.82 -5.16
CA HIS A 372 15.62 -15.67 -4.15
C HIS A 372 14.87 -16.97 -3.82
N LYS A 373 14.90 -17.98 -4.71
CA LYS A 373 14.21 -19.28 -4.49
C LYS A 373 15.08 -20.27 -3.73
N LEU A 374 16.40 -20.10 -3.75
CA LEU A 374 17.36 -21.04 -3.18
C LEU A 374 17.10 -21.28 -1.69
N TYR A 375 16.71 -20.22 -0.96
CA TYR A 375 16.48 -20.31 0.48
C TYR A 375 15.36 -21.30 0.85
N PHE A 376 14.29 -21.40 0.08
CA PHE A 376 13.18 -22.34 0.35
C PHE A 376 13.19 -23.60 -0.53
N SER A 377 14.24 -23.77 -1.33
CA SER A 377 14.39 -24.95 -2.14
C SER A 377 14.49 -26.20 -1.27
N ARG A 378 13.69 -27.22 -1.62
CA ARG A 378 13.66 -28.51 -0.92
C ARG A 378 14.92 -29.31 -1.19
N LYS A 379 15.56 -29.76 -0.12
CA LYS A 379 16.74 -30.64 -0.13
C LYS A 379 16.38 -32.11 0.08
N ASP A 380 15.21 -32.33 0.64
CA ASP A 380 14.62 -33.60 1.04
C ASP A 380 13.75 -34.23 -0.05
N TYR A 381 13.73 -33.66 -1.26
CA TYR A 381 13.02 -34.20 -2.41
C TYR A 381 13.98 -34.51 -3.57
N ASP A 382 13.94 -35.74 -4.06
CA ASP A 382 14.76 -36.23 -5.17
C ASP A 382 13.97 -36.98 -6.25
N GLY A 383 12.64 -36.90 -6.19
CA GLY A 383 11.73 -37.45 -7.19
C GLY A 383 11.71 -36.66 -8.51
N PRO A 384 10.89 -37.11 -9.49
CA PRO A 384 10.72 -36.41 -10.75
C PRO A 384 10.07 -35.03 -10.53
N PRO A 385 10.24 -34.06 -11.46
CA PRO A 385 9.55 -32.79 -11.37
C PRO A 385 8.03 -32.98 -11.20
N MET A 386 7.47 -32.35 -10.17
CA MET A 386 6.05 -32.41 -9.86
C MET A 386 5.42 -31.06 -10.20
N THR A 387 4.57 -31.04 -11.22
CA THR A 387 3.98 -29.81 -11.79
C THR A 387 2.49 -29.68 -11.54
N ASP A 388 1.79 -30.78 -11.27
CA ASP A 388 0.38 -30.77 -10.93
C ASP A 388 0.19 -30.37 -9.46
N LEU A 389 -0.71 -29.42 -9.19
CA LEU A 389 -0.89 -28.89 -7.84
C LEU A 389 -1.56 -29.89 -6.88
N VAL A 390 -2.44 -30.76 -7.38
CA VAL A 390 -3.07 -31.81 -6.57
C VAL A 390 -2.05 -32.86 -6.17
N ASP A 391 -1.16 -33.27 -7.09
CA ASP A 391 -0.04 -34.16 -6.76
C ASP A 391 0.87 -33.56 -5.69
N ILE A 392 1.19 -32.26 -5.82
CA ILE A 392 2.01 -31.54 -4.83
C ILE A 392 1.30 -31.49 -3.47
N ILE A 393 0.00 -31.24 -3.45
CA ILE A 393 -0.80 -31.25 -2.20
C ILE A 393 -0.80 -32.65 -1.57
N ASN A 394 -0.93 -33.71 -2.35
CA ASN A 394 -0.91 -35.09 -1.83
C ASN A 394 0.46 -35.48 -1.27
N TYR A 395 1.55 -35.00 -1.87
CA TYR A 395 2.91 -35.20 -1.37
C TYR A 395 3.20 -34.35 -0.12
N VAL A 396 2.92 -33.04 -0.20
CA VAL A 396 3.20 -32.07 0.86
C VAL A 396 2.19 -32.15 1.99
N LYS A 397 1.00 -32.75 1.81
CA LYS A 397 -0.10 -32.75 2.79
C LYS A 397 -0.22 -31.43 3.58
N PRO A 398 -0.30 -30.27 2.89
CA PRO A 398 -0.28 -28.99 3.57
C PRO A 398 -1.55 -28.78 4.38
N THR A 399 -1.43 -28.01 5.46
CA THR A 399 -2.57 -27.52 6.23
C THR A 399 -3.06 -26.16 5.71
N ALA A 400 -2.18 -25.47 4.98
CA ALA A 400 -2.43 -24.15 4.44
C ALA A 400 -1.91 -24.02 3.00
N LEU A 401 -2.74 -23.43 2.15
CA LEU A 401 -2.44 -23.14 0.76
C LEU A 401 -2.55 -21.63 0.53
N LEU A 402 -1.42 -20.99 0.19
CA LEU A 402 -1.31 -19.54 -0.02
C LEU A 402 -1.00 -19.25 -1.50
N GLY A 403 -1.76 -18.34 -2.11
CA GLY A 403 -1.64 -17.97 -3.51
C GLY A 403 -1.03 -16.58 -3.68
N LEU A 404 0.13 -16.49 -4.32
CA LEU A 404 0.78 -15.24 -4.76
C LEU A 404 1.25 -15.39 -6.22
N SER A 405 0.39 -15.99 -7.04
CA SER A 405 0.73 -16.46 -8.40
C SER A 405 0.24 -15.52 -9.50
N THR A 406 -0.78 -14.70 -9.22
CA THR A 406 -1.56 -13.93 -10.22
C THR A 406 -2.28 -14.79 -11.27
N ILE A 407 -2.46 -16.09 -11.00
CA ILE A 407 -3.13 -17.04 -11.90
C ILE A 407 -4.56 -17.25 -11.40
N LYS A 408 -5.52 -16.65 -12.12
CA LYS A 408 -6.96 -16.82 -11.82
C LYS A 408 -7.36 -18.29 -11.89
N GLY A 409 -8.11 -18.77 -10.91
CA GLY A 409 -8.68 -20.13 -10.90
C GLY A 409 -7.65 -21.23 -10.65
N ALA A 410 -6.46 -20.88 -10.16
CA ALA A 410 -5.44 -21.87 -9.83
C ALA A 410 -5.84 -22.75 -8.63
N PHE A 411 -6.65 -22.23 -7.71
CA PHE A 411 -7.24 -23.00 -6.62
C PHE A 411 -8.61 -23.51 -7.04
N ASN A 412 -8.65 -24.37 -8.06
CA ASN A 412 -9.87 -24.94 -8.61
C ASN A 412 -10.51 -26.00 -7.69
N GLU A 413 -11.66 -26.55 -8.12
CA GLU A 413 -12.44 -27.51 -7.34
C GLU A 413 -11.63 -28.73 -6.87
N PRO A 414 -10.88 -29.46 -7.73
CA PRO A 414 -10.00 -30.53 -7.27
C PRO A 414 -9.03 -30.10 -6.17
N VAL A 415 -8.39 -28.94 -6.32
CA VAL A 415 -7.41 -28.42 -5.36
C VAL A 415 -8.04 -28.16 -3.99
N ILE A 416 -9.18 -27.46 -3.94
CA ILE A 416 -9.84 -27.14 -2.67
C ILE A 416 -10.42 -28.41 -2.03
N LYS A 417 -11.01 -29.32 -2.82
CA LYS A 417 -11.49 -30.61 -2.30
C LYS A 417 -10.37 -31.44 -1.69
N THR A 418 -9.23 -31.57 -2.37
CA THR A 418 -8.07 -32.28 -1.80
C THR A 418 -7.56 -31.62 -0.52
N MET A 419 -7.52 -30.29 -0.45
CA MET A 419 -7.18 -29.58 0.81
C MET A 419 -8.17 -29.91 1.95
N SER A 420 -9.47 -29.97 1.65
CA SER A 420 -10.54 -30.29 2.60
C SER A 420 -10.56 -31.77 3.01
N GLU A 421 -10.17 -32.69 2.13
CA GLU A 421 -10.02 -34.12 2.48
C GLU A 421 -8.90 -34.35 3.50
N LEU A 422 -7.82 -33.55 3.42
CA LEU A 422 -6.66 -33.65 4.31
C LEU A 422 -6.84 -32.88 5.63
N ASN A 423 -7.75 -31.90 5.68
CA ASN A 423 -7.87 -30.97 6.79
C ASN A 423 -9.34 -30.71 7.13
N PRO A 424 -9.79 -30.92 8.39
CA PRO A 424 -11.14 -30.59 8.81
C PRO A 424 -11.53 -29.13 8.57
N ARG A 425 -10.56 -28.22 8.69
CA ARG A 425 -10.66 -26.81 8.30
C ARG A 425 -9.38 -26.40 7.56
N PRO A 426 -9.34 -26.48 6.22
CA PRO A 426 -8.16 -26.08 5.46
C PRO A 426 -8.02 -24.56 5.45
N ILE A 427 -6.78 -24.07 5.51
CA ILE A 427 -6.48 -22.64 5.37
C ILE A 427 -6.25 -22.35 3.88
N ILE A 428 -7.11 -21.53 3.26
CA ILE A 428 -7.07 -21.22 1.82
C ILE A 428 -6.96 -19.71 1.66
N PHE A 429 -5.77 -19.23 1.30
CA PHE A 429 -5.47 -17.81 1.22
C PHE A 429 -5.12 -17.39 -0.22
N PRO A 430 -6.09 -16.99 -1.07
CA PRO A 430 -5.81 -16.44 -2.40
C PRO A 430 -5.44 -14.96 -2.30
N LEU A 431 -4.14 -14.65 -2.25
CA LEU A 431 -3.64 -13.31 -1.92
C LEU A 431 -3.32 -12.44 -3.15
N SER A 432 -3.50 -12.97 -4.36
CA SER A 432 -3.27 -12.20 -5.58
C SER A 432 -4.28 -11.06 -5.76
N ASN A 433 -3.79 -9.92 -6.23
CA ASN A 433 -4.56 -8.70 -6.45
C ASN A 433 -4.50 -8.24 -7.92
N PRO A 434 -5.55 -7.58 -8.46
CA PRO A 434 -6.89 -7.41 -7.86
C PRO A 434 -7.75 -8.68 -7.99
N VAL A 435 -9.03 -8.64 -7.58
CA VAL A 435 -9.99 -9.79 -7.60
C VAL A 435 -9.87 -10.67 -8.86
N ARG A 436 -9.76 -10.08 -10.05
CA ARG A 436 -9.66 -10.82 -11.33
C ARG A 436 -8.41 -11.72 -11.45
N LEU A 437 -7.41 -11.55 -10.58
CA LEU A 437 -6.19 -12.34 -10.51
C LEU A 437 -6.14 -13.25 -9.26
N SER A 438 -7.19 -13.24 -8.42
CA SER A 438 -7.33 -14.09 -7.24
C SER A 438 -7.32 -15.57 -7.66
N GLU A 439 -6.61 -16.41 -6.92
CA GLU A 439 -6.47 -17.84 -7.21
C GLU A 439 -7.80 -18.61 -7.15
N CYS A 440 -8.73 -18.17 -6.29
CA CYS A 440 -10.14 -18.54 -6.28
C CYS A 440 -11.00 -17.40 -5.74
N GLU A 441 -12.31 -17.51 -5.94
CA GLU A 441 -13.32 -16.65 -5.31
C GLU A 441 -13.76 -17.22 -3.96
N PHE A 442 -14.37 -16.38 -3.12
CA PHE A 442 -14.81 -16.81 -1.79
C PHE A 442 -15.95 -17.84 -1.85
N THR A 443 -16.89 -17.69 -2.79
CA THR A 443 -17.98 -18.64 -3.02
C THR A 443 -17.46 -20.02 -3.41
N GLU A 444 -16.50 -20.07 -4.33
CA GLU A 444 -15.81 -21.30 -4.74
C GLU A 444 -15.15 -22.00 -3.55
N ALA A 445 -14.44 -21.25 -2.70
CA ALA A 445 -13.82 -21.80 -1.50
C ALA A 445 -14.85 -22.37 -0.51
N LEU A 446 -16.02 -21.74 -0.35
CA LEU A 446 -17.09 -22.25 0.50
C LEU A 446 -17.72 -23.52 -0.09
N GLU A 447 -18.11 -23.49 -1.37
CA GLU A 447 -18.76 -24.61 -2.05
C GLU A 447 -17.87 -25.86 -2.06
N TRP A 448 -16.61 -25.72 -2.49
CA TRP A 448 -15.71 -26.85 -2.67
C TRP A 448 -15.12 -27.38 -1.35
N SER A 449 -15.23 -26.61 -0.26
CA SER A 449 -14.87 -27.05 1.10
C SER A 449 -16.05 -27.40 1.98
N ASN A 450 -17.28 -27.34 1.47
CA ASN A 450 -18.51 -27.47 2.27
C ASN A 450 -18.54 -26.51 3.50
N GLY A 451 -18.12 -25.27 3.29
CA GLY A 451 -18.11 -24.21 4.31
C GLY A 451 -17.03 -24.32 5.38
N THR A 452 -16.06 -25.24 5.23
CA THR A 452 -15.04 -25.51 6.25
C THR A 452 -13.76 -24.67 6.09
N ALA A 453 -13.50 -24.15 4.89
CA ALA A 453 -12.30 -23.39 4.59
C ALA A 453 -12.19 -22.13 5.47
N ILE A 454 -10.99 -21.91 6.00
CA ILE A 454 -10.62 -20.64 6.63
C ILE A 454 -10.02 -19.77 5.53
N PHE A 455 -10.74 -18.72 5.16
CA PHE A 455 -10.46 -17.94 3.97
C PHE A 455 -9.94 -16.55 4.30
N ALA A 456 -8.84 -16.15 3.65
CA ALA A 456 -8.42 -14.75 3.61
C ALA A 456 -7.79 -14.39 2.28
N SER A 457 -8.17 -13.25 1.72
CA SER A 457 -7.78 -12.85 0.37
C SER A 457 -7.05 -11.51 0.37
N GLY A 458 -6.34 -11.20 -0.72
CA GLY A 458 -5.73 -9.87 -0.90
C GLY A 458 -6.77 -8.80 -1.22
N SER A 459 -7.72 -9.15 -2.09
CA SER A 459 -8.79 -8.28 -2.55
C SER A 459 -10.09 -8.52 -1.78
N PRO A 460 -10.97 -7.52 -1.63
CA PRO A 460 -12.21 -7.70 -0.89
C PRO A 460 -13.19 -8.61 -1.63
N PHE A 461 -13.86 -9.48 -0.89
CA PHE A 461 -15.02 -10.26 -1.34
C PHE A 461 -16.23 -9.93 -0.44
N PRO A 462 -17.46 -9.98 -0.97
CA PRO A 462 -18.65 -9.82 -0.15
C PRO A 462 -18.86 -11.02 0.79
N GLU A 463 -19.52 -10.77 1.92
CA GLU A 463 -20.04 -11.81 2.82
C GLU A 463 -20.99 -12.75 2.05
N GLN A 464 -21.06 -14.01 2.46
CA GLN A 464 -21.85 -15.04 1.77
C GLN A 464 -22.63 -15.89 2.75
N GLU A 465 -23.92 -16.08 2.49
CA GLU A 465 -24.72 -17.09 3.18
C GLU A 465 -24.49 -18.45 2.52
N PHE A 466 -24.12 -19.45 3.32
CA PHE A 466 -23.91 -20.83 2.86
C PHE A 466 -24.44 -21.80 3.91
N ASN A 467 -25.27 -22.77 3.50
CA ASN A 467 -25.92 -23.74 4.40
C ASN A 467 -26.62 -23.10 5.62
N GLY A 468 -27.27 -21.94 5.44
CA GLY A 468 -28.00 -21.24 6.49
C GLY A 468 -27.12 -20.54 7.53
N LYS A 469 -25.81 -20.42 7.28
CA LYS A 469 -24.86 -19.65 8.09
C LYS A 469 -24.25 -18.53 7.25
N MET A 470 -24.07 -17.35 7.84
CA MET A 470 -23.30 -16.28 7.22
C MET A 470 -21.79 -16.52 7.39
N HIS A 471 -21.04 -16.43 6.30
CA HIS A 471 -19.59 -16.56 6.26
C HIS A 471 -18.94 -15.24 5.84
N TYR A 472 -17.81 -14.92 6.48
CA TYR A 472 -17.13 -13.65 6.35
C TYR A 472 -15.73 -13.88 5.78
N PRO A 473 -15.40 -13.34 4.59
CA PRO A 473 -14.06 -13.50 4.03
C PRO A 473 -13.08 -12.57 4.75
N GLY A 474 -11.94 -13.10 5.19
CA GLY A 474 -10.84 -12.27 5.63
C GLY A 474 -10.25 -11.47 4.47
N GLN A 475 -9.78 -10.26 4.74
CA GLN A 475 -8.96 -9.49 3.80
C GLN A 475 -7.61 -9.14 4.44
N GLY A 476 -6.53 -9.71 3.89
CA GLY A 476 -5.15 -9.40 4.27
C GLY A 476 -4.70 -8.04 3.74
N ASN A 477 -5.39 -6.98 4.13
CA ASN A 477 -5.09 -5.61 3.70
C ASN A 477 -3.98 -5.00 4.56
N ASN A 478 -2.88 -4.56 3.94
CA ASN A 478 -1.76 -3.93 4.62
C ASN A 478 -2.16 -2.71 5.48
N MET A 479 -3.32 -2.09 5.21
CA MET A 479 -3.89 -1.02 6.05
C MET A 479 -4.05 -1.41 7.52
N TYR A 480 -4.13 -2.69 7.85
CA TYR A 480 -4.12 -3.11 9.25
C TYR A 480 -2.75 -2.94 9.92
N ILE A 481 -1.64 -2.98 9.18
CA ILE A 481 -0.28 -2.99 9.73
C ILE A 481 0.35 -1.60 9.68
N PHE A 482 0.50 -1.03 8.48
CA PHE A 482 1.37 0.13 8.30
C PHE A 482 0.95 1.35 9.14
N PRO A 483 -0.34 1.66 9.37
CA PRO A 483 -0.72 2.83 10.18
C PRO A 483 -0.22 2.69 11.62
N GLY A 484 -0.50 1.55 12.26
CA GLY A 484 -0.06 1.26 13.63
C GLY A 484 1.46 1.12 13.75
N LEU A 485 2.11 0.49 12.77
CA LEU A 485 3.57 0.39 12.70
C LEU A 485 4.22 1.77 12.65
N GLY A 486 3.77 2.62 11.71
CA GLY A 486 4.29 3.97 11.58
C GLY A 486 4.01 4.84 12.81
N LEU A 487 2.81 4.75 13.40
CA LEU A 487 2.49 5.46 14.64
C LEU A 487 3.42 5.04 15.80
N GLY A 488 3.64 3.73 15.97
CA GLY A 488 4.55 3.19 16.98
C GLY A 488 5.98 3.68 16.78
N CYS A 489 6.49 3.62 15.54
CA CYS A 489 7.81 4.13 15.18
C CYS A 489 7.98 5.63 15.47
N ILE A 490 6.99 6.44 15.09
CA ILE A 490 7.02 7.90 15.28
C ILE A 490 7.01 8.25 16.77
N LEU A 491 6.11 7.64 17.55
CA LEU A 491 5.99 7.94 18.98
C LEU A 491 7.21 7.48 19.78
N SER A 492 7.81 6.33 19.42
CA SER A 492 9.04 5.84 20.05
C SER A 492 10.32 6.48 19.50
N LYS A 493 10.24 7.38 18.51
CA LYS A 493 11.37 8.08 17.90
C LYS A 493 12.48 7.10 17.47
N VAL A 494 12.08 6.04 16.77
CA VAL A 494 13.01 4.96 16.40
C VAL A 494 14.12 5.46 15.48
N LYS A 495 15.31 4.89 15.65
CA LYS A 495 16.45 5.13 14.75
C LYS A 495 16.50 4.15 13.58
N GLN A 496 15.83 3.01 13.73
CA GLN A 496 15.76 1.92 12.76
C GLN A 496 14.44 1.16 12.95
N VAL A 497 13.91 0.56 11.88
CA VAL A 497 12.77 -0.36 11.97
C VAL A 497 13.31 -1.79 11.95
N THR A 498 13.23 -2.48 13.08
CA THR A 498 13.76 -3.85 13.23
C THR A 498 12.75 -4.90 12.77
N ASP A 499 13.23 -6.12 12.47
CA ASP A 499 12.33 -7.26 12.20
C ASP A 499 11.44 -7.59 13.41
N GLY A 500 11.96 -7.39 14.64
CA GLY A 500 11.19 -7.57 15.88
C GLY A 500 10.01 -6.62 15.99
N MET A 501 10.15 -5.37 15.50
CA MET A 501 9.04 -4.42 15.44
C MET A 501 7.98 -4.80 14.42
N VAL A 502 8.37 -5.29 13.24
CA VAL A 502 7.42 -5.77 12.22
C VAL A 502 6.68 -7.03 12.71
N GLU A 503 7.40 -7.95 13.34
CA GLU A 503 6.83 -9.13 14.00
C GLU A 503 5.83 -8.71 15.09
N ALA A 504 6.20 -7.76 15.95
CA ALA A 504 5.34 -7.25 17.01
C ALA A 504 4.09 -6.55 16.47
N ALA A 505 4.18 -5.84 15.33
CA ALA A 505 3.01 -5.28 14.67
C ALA A 505 2.03 -6.38 14.21
N SER A 506 2.57 -7.47 13.65
CA SER A 506 1.79 -8.65 13.23
C SER A 506 1.11 -9.32 14.41
N LEU A 507 1.82 -9.48 15.53
CA LEU A 507 1.28 -10.04 16.77
C LEU A 507 0.21 -9.14 17.39
N GLY A 508 0.43 -7.81 17.37
CA GLY A 508 -0.54 -6.83 17.83
C GLY A 508 -1.87 -6.94 17.08
N LEU A 509 -1.81 -7.07 15.75
CA LEU A 509 -3.00 -7.29 14.91
C LEU A 509 -3.67 -8.64 15.20
N ALA A 510 -2.88 -9.72 15.29
CA ALA A 510 -3.44 -11.06 15.54
C ALA A 510 -4.22 -11.12 16.86
N ASN A 511 -3.76 -10.37 17.86
CA ASN A 511 -4.34 -10.33 19.20
C ASN A 511 -5.47 -9.29 19.36
N SER A 512 -5.77 -8.46 18.35
CA SER A 512 -6.76 -7.39 18.45
C SER A 512 -8.22 -7.82 18.20
N LEU A 513 -8.46 -9.09 17.91
CA LEU A 513 -9.81 -9.64 17.72
C LEU A 513 -10.64 -9.57 19.02
N THR A 514 -11.86 -9.06 18.94
CA THR A 514 -12.81 -9.09 20.08
C THR A 514 -13.37 -10.50 20.29
N PRO A 515 -14.01 -10.79 21.45
CA PRO A 515 -14.73 -12.05 21.64
C PRO A 515 -15.76 -12.32 20.54
N GLU A 516 -16.53 -11.32 20.13
CA GLU A 516 -17.56 -11.46 19.09
C GLU A 516 -16.95 -11.78 17.72
N GLU A 517 -15.82 -11.15 17.38
CA GLU A 517 -15.11 -11.45 16.13
C GLU A 517 -14.50 -12.86 16.14
N LYS A 518 -14.06 -13.35 17.31
CA LYS A 518 -13.57 -14.73 17.47
C LYS A 518 -14.70 -15.75 17.34
N GLU A 519 -15.88 -15.46 17.89
CA GLU A 519 -17.08 -16.31 17.73
C GLU A 519 -17.53 -16.44 16.28
N LEU A 520 -17.29 -15.39 15.48
CA LEU A 520 -17.51 -15.38 14.03
C LEU A 520 -16.38 -16.04 13.21
N ASP A 521 -15.37 -16.62 13.87
CA ASP A 521 -14.17 -17.20 13.25
C ASP A 521 -13.40 -16.21 12.36
N LEU A 522 -13.46 -14.90 12.64
CA LEU A 522 -12.71 -13.92 11.85
C LEU A 522 -11.20 -14.08 12.07
N VAL A 523 -10.44 -14.00 10.98
CA VAL A 523 -8.97 -14.03 11.03
C VAL A 523 -8.33 -12.64 11.11
N TYR A 524 -9.10 -11.61 10.75
CA TYR A 524 -8.77 -10.19 10.92
C TYR A 524 -9.92 -9.46 11.61
N PRO A 525 -9.64 -8.41 12.41
CA PRO A 525 -10.68 -7.62 13.03
C PRO A 525 -11.45 -6.79 11.99
N LYS A 526 -12.59 -6.23 12.38
CA LYS A 526 -13.39 -5.33 11.54
C LYS A 526 -12.66 -4.01 11.28
N ILE A 527 -12.68 -3.52 10.03
CA ILE A 527 -11.92 -2.33 9.61
C ILE A 527 -12.41 -1.04 10.27
N GLU A 528 -13.67 -0.99 10.71
CA GLU A 528 -14.25 0.14 11.43
C GLU A 528 -13.49 0.45 12.74
N ARG A 529 -12.79 -0.55 13.30
CA ARG A 529 -11.97 -0.42 14.50
C ARG A 529 -10.52 -0.05 14.20
N ILE A 530 -10.17 0.33 12.97
CA ILE A 530 -8.77 0.51 12.54
C ILE A 530 -7.95 1.45 13.44
N ARG A 531 -8.59 2.47 14.05
CA ARG A 531 -7.91 3.39 14.97
C ARG A 531 -7.53 2.73 16.29
N ASP A 532 -8.43 1.93 16.87
CA ASP A 532 -8.12 1.16 18.07
C ASP A 532 -7.08 0.07 17.79
N ILE A 533 -7.21 -0.62 16.65
CA ILE A 533 -6.24 -1.62 16.19
C ILE A 533 -4.86 -0.98 16.01
N SER A 534 -4.79 0.18 15.36
CA SER A 534 -3.53 0.91 15.15
C SER A 534 -2.89 1.33 16.48
N ALA A 535 -3.67 1.67 17.49
CA ALA A 535 -3.15 2.00 18.82
C ALA A 535 -2.54 0.78 19.53
N GLU A 536 -3.18 -0.39 19.43
CA GLU A 536 -2.65 -1.65 19.99
C GLU A 536 -1.38 -2.12 19.28
N ILE A 537 -1.36 -2.00 17.94
CA ILE A 537 -0.18 -2.28 17.14
C ILE A 537 0.95 -1.32 17.52
N ALA A 538 0.67 -0.02 17.61
CA ALA A 538 1.65 0.98 18.03
C ALA A 538 2.22 0.66 19.41
N ARG A 539 1.38 0.23 20.38
CA ARG A 539 1.85 -0.21 21.70
C ARG A 539 2.83 -1.38 21.59
N SER A 540 2.47 -2.39 20.80
CA SER A 540 3.31 -3.59 20.58
C SER A 540 4.64 -3.23 19.92
N VAL A 541 4.61 -2.35 18.93
CA VAL A 541 5.79 -1.84 18.21
C VAL A 541 6.70 -1.02 19.13
N ILE A 542 6.13 -0.15 19.99
CA ILE A 542 6.90 0.63 20.96
C ILE A 542 7.63 -0.31 21.94
N ARG A 543 6.97 -1.37 22.42
CA ARG A 543 7.60 -2.37 23.29
C ARG A 543 8.72 -3.14 22.59
N ALA A 544 8.51 -3.51 21.33
CA ALA A 544 9.55 -4.14 20.53
C ALA A 544 10.75 -3.21 20.31
N ALA A 545 10.50 -1.93 19.97
CA ALA A 545 11.56 -0.94 19.82
C ALA A 545 12.38 -0.77 21.13
N GLN A 546 11.72 -0.78 22.28
CA GLN A 546 12.37 -0.71 23.59
C GLN A 546 13.22 -1.95 23.88
N LYS A 547 12.70 -3.14 23.56
CA LYS A 547 13.40 -4.42 23.71
C LYS A 547 14.64 -4.51 22.81
N ASP A 548 14.51 -4.03 21.57
CA ASP A 548 15.57 -4.07 20.56
C ASP A 548 16.59 -2.93 20.73
N GLY A 549 16.38 -2.01 21.68
CA GLY A 549 17.22 -0.83 21.88
C GLY A 549 17.18 0.18 20.72
N ALA A 550 16.14 0.10 19.89
CA ALA A 550 15.94 0.97 18.72
C ALA A 550 15.21 2.28 19.07
N ASP A 551 14.60 2.36 20.26
CA ASP A 551 13.79 3.49 20.71
C ASP A 551 14.62 4.73 21.10
N GLY A 552 14.03 5.91 20.92
CA GLY A 552 14.60 7.21 21.28
C GLY A 552 13.72 8.02 22.24
N ALA A 553 12.73 7.39 22.87
CA ALA A 553 11.74 8.05 23.74
C ALA A 553 11.72 7.42 25.15
N PRO A 554 12.71 7.75 26.01
CA PRO A 554 12.83 7.16 27.35
C PRO A 554 11.60 7.40 28.24
N GLU A 555 10.85 8.48 28.00
CA GLU A 555 9.60 8.80 28.68
C GLU A 555 8.52 7.71 28.52
N LEU A 556 8.58 6.90 27.47
CA LEU A 556 7.62 5.80 27.23
C LEU A 556 7.99 4.51 27.97
N LYS A 557 9.23 4.37 28.46
CA LYS A 557 9.70 3.16 29.15
C LYS A 557 9.09 2.99 30.54
N VAL A 558 8.76 4.11 31.18
CA VAL A 558 8.20 4.15 32.55
C VAL A 558 6.69 3.94 32.58
N MET A 559 6.02 4.00 31.43
CA MET A 559 4.58 3.74 31.34
C MET A 559 4.33 2.24 31.32
N ASP A 560 3.38 1.76 32.10
CA ASP A 560 2.79 0.43 31.89
C ASP A 560 1.99 0.39 30.57
N ASP A 561 1.50 -0.78 30.19
CA ASP A 561 0.81 -0.97 28.91
C ASP A 561 -0.50 -0.20 28.79
N GLU A 562 -1.22 -0.02 29.90
CA GLU A 562 -2.50 0.70 29.90
C GLU A 562 -2.28 2.21 29.78
N ALA A 563 -1.32 2.75 30.54
CA ALA A 563 -0.88 4.13 30.46
C ALA A 563 -0.29 4.44 29.07
N LEU A 564 0.51 3.53 28.52
CA LEU A 564 1.07 3.68 27.17
C LEU A 564 -0.03 3.70 26.12
N LEU A 565 -1.03 2.82 26.21
CA LEU A 565 -2.16 2.82 25.27
C LEU A 565 -2.97 4.12 25.35
N ARG A 566 -3.27 4.61 26.57
CA ARG A 566 -3.94 5.92 26.76
C ARG A 566 -3.11 7.06 26.18
N TYR A 567 -1.79 7.04 26.40
CA TYR A 567 -0.88 8.02 25.81
C TYR A 567 -0.96 7.99 24.29
N ILE A 568 -0.84 6.82 23.66
CA ILE A 568 -0.92 6.65 22.21
C ILE A 568 -2.24 7.22 21.68
N LYS A 569 -3.39 6.81 22.26
CA LYS A 569 -4.70 7.32 21.84
C LYS A 569 -4.81 8.84 21.99
N SER A 570 -4.25 9.43 23.05
CA SER A 570 -4.21 10.89 23.23
C SER A 570 -3.37 11.63 22.18
N ARG A 571 -2.45 10.93 21.50
CA ARG A 571 -1.61 11.49 20.43
C ARG A 571 -2.21 11.35 19.03
N MET A 572 -3.26 10.55 18.87
CA MET A 572 -3.96 10.37 17.59
C MET A 572 -4.81 11.61 17.28
N TRP A 573 -4.48 12.29 16.19
CA TRP A 573 -5.19 13.45 15.69
C TRP A 573 -6.61 13.10 15.25
N ASN A 574 -7.58 13.93 15.62
CA ASN A 574 -8.97 13.83 15.16
C ASN A 574 -9.33 15.07 14.32
N PRO A 575 -10.09 14.90 13.22
CA PRO A 575 -10.49 15.97 12.30
C PRO A 575 -11.45 17.00 12.88
#